data_AF-A0A9P9EDB4-F1
#
_entry.id   AF-A0A9P9EDB4-F1
#
_cell.length_a   1.000
_cell.length_b   1.000
_cell.length_c   1.000
_cell.angle_alpha   90.00
_cell.angle_beta   90.00
_cell.angle_gamma   90.00
#
_symmetry.space_group_name_H-M   'P 1'
#
loop_
_entity.id
_entity.type
_entity.pdbx_description
1 polymer ?
#
loop_
_entity_poly.entity_id
_entity_poly.type
_entity_poly.pdbx_seq_one_letter_code
_entity_poly.pdbx_strand_id
1 'polypeptide(L)'
;MILPRAGGIECQTAVASDYYGLGVRLGIYFTWLQAYIANTLLASSIPSAADTNTIFLLTLLIAMLNDSVSGTLSQVDGLVLMHLCGGTVFGTLSLWGYRTRLYKDNGPVAVRLFGGYGTHIRMLICLAVSTYGAWFWGWGVTGKLDSMTALTDGVQPPNPSECSVTYTFFFSKLPITGGIRYYYLIVCACCTAWFGAMMLVSGLAGWFCLENLQGSFRKSWADSARADAWSRPRYVTGLKTNELVIMYKVLRVANLAWLIYSIIMVEFTLNFNHIAGVLGGRDGNALSNPGQLLPFLVGLFGFATTLYALVKEKFFPKTVVQLEKTSKGGLLDTARSLSRTSSGDKARGRSLDQQQDKRSLFIRYLVAWMPWLSLLQRFDEELLDHGVSRQGTFLDDRGAVPGSPLHHGA
;
A
#
# COMPACT_ATOMS: atom_id res chain seq x y z
N MET A 1 21.88 -19.31 -2.90
CA MET A 1 22.83 -19.02 -1.81
C MET A 1 24.21 -19.02 -2.44
N ILE A 2 24.78 -17.83 -2.65
CA ILE A 2 26.08 -17.68 -3.33
C ILE A 2 27.14 -17.84 -2.24
N LEU A 3 28.00 -18.86 -2.36
CA LEU A 3 29.06 -19.12 -1.40
C LEU A 3 30.11 -17.99 -1.46
N PRO A 4 30.64 -17.53 -0.31
CA PRO A 4 31.70 -16.52 -0.29
C PRO A 4 32.93 -17.06 -1.02
N ARG A 5 33.53 -16.22 -1.89
CA ARG A 5 34.81 -16.52 -2.52
C ARG A 5 35.91 -16.43 -1.46
N ALA A 6 36.67 -17.50 -1.26
CA ALA A 6 37.86 -17.48 -0.41
C ALA A 6 38.85 -16.42 -0.94
N GLY A 7 39.27 -15.48 -0.08
CA GLY A 7 40.18 -14.39 -0.42
C GLY A 7 39.53 -13.17 -1.09
N GLY A 8 38.20 -13.02 -1.00
CA GLY A 8 37.50 -11.84 -1.50
C GLY A 8 37.65 -10.62 -0.58
N ILE A 9 37.60 -9.43 -1.19
CA ILE A 9 37.38 -8.16 -0.48
C ILE A 9 36.10 -8.29 0.36
N GLU A 10 36.14 -7.86 1.61
CA GLU A 10 34.98 -7.78 2.51
C GLU A 10 34.78 -6.32 2.92
N CYS A 11 33.58 -5.80 2.69
CA CYS A 11 33.16 -4.48 3.12
C CYS A 11 32.18 -4.63 4.28
N GLN A 12 32.34 -3.81 5.32
CA GLN A 12 31.47 -3.84 6.50
C GLN A 12 30.97 -2.45 6.86
N THR A 13 29.80 -2.36 7.48
CA THR A 13 29.32 -1.15 8.14
C THR A 13 29.01 -1.50 9.60
N ALA A 14 29.17 -0.55 10.52
CA ALA A 14 29.04 -0.82 11.96
C ALA A 14 27.65 -1.30 12.38
N VAL A 15 26.62 -0.96 11.60
CA VAL A 15 25.19 -1.15 11.93
C VAL A 15 24.45 -2.05 10.93
N ALA A 16 25.12 -2.56 9.89
CA ALA A 16 24.52 -3.40 8.84
C ALA A 16 23.74 -4.60 9.39
N SER A 17 24.28 -5.25 10.44
CA SER A 17 23.68 -6.43 11.07
C SER A 17 22.28 -6.18 11.62
N ASP A 18 22.04 -4.97 12.10
CA ASP A 18 20.83 -4.62 12.84
C ASP A 18 19.73 -4.15 11.88
N TYR A 19 20.12 -3.53 10.77
CA TYR A 19 19.19 -3.08 9.73
C TYR A 19 18.70 -4.19 8.81
N TYR A 20 19.63 -5.03 8.33
CA TYR A 20 19.35 -6.02 7.30
C TYR A 20 20.23 -7.27 7.47
N GLY A 21 20.57 -7.61 8.71
CA GLY A 21 21.11 -8.91 9.06
C GLY A 21 20.22 -10.05 8.55
N LEU A 22 20.77 -11.27 8.53
CA LEU A 22 20.09 -12.43 7.96
C LEU A 22 18.69 -12.63 8.55
N GLY A 23 18.54 -12.50 9.87
CA GLY A 23 17.25 -12.64 10.54
C GLY A 23 16.22 -11.59 10.13
N VAL A 24 16.64 -10.34 9.97
CA VAL A 24 15.77 -9.24 9.51
C VAL A 24 15.29 -9.48 8.09
N ARG A 25 16.21 -9.78 7.16
CA ARG A 25 15.89 -10.05 5.75
C ARG A 25 14.97 -11.24 5.60
N LEU A 26 15.30 -12.39 6.20
CA LEU A 26 14.46 -13.58 6.14
C LEU A 26 13.09 -13.34 6.78
N GLY A 27 13.03 -12.62 7.90
CA GLY A 27 11.78 -12.20 8.52
C GLY A 27 10.90 -11.42 7.55
N ILE A 28 11.46 -10.38 6.91
CA ILE A 28 10.77 -9.58 5.90
C ILE A 28 10.33 -10.47 4.72
N TYR A 29 11.18 -11.34 4.20
CA TYR A 29 10.83 -12.23 3.08
C TYR A 29 9.69 -13.20 3.43
N PHE A 30 9.67 -13.77 4.64
CA PHE A 30 8.57 -14.59 5.11
C PHE A 30 7.29 -13.77 5.25
N THR A 31 7.34 -12.53 5.76
CA THR A 31 6.14 -11.67 5.81
C THR A 31 5.63 -11.27 4.44
N TRP A 32 6.52 -11.12 3.46
CA TRP A 32 6.14 -10.89 2.07
C TRP A 32 5.40 -12.08 1.48
N LEU A 33 5.95 -13.29 1.68
CA LEU A 33 5.31 -14.51 1.22
C LEU A 33 3.99 -14.79 1.96
N GLN A 34 3.93 -14.50 3.27
CA GLN A 34 2.70 -14.56 4.07
C GLN A 34 1.62 -13.64 3.48
N ALA A 35 1.95 -12.38 3.21
CA ALA A 35 1.02 -11.42 2.61
C ALA A 35 0.59 -11.85 1.21
N TYR A 36 1.49 -12.40 0.40
CA TYR A 36 1.17 -12.96 -0.90
C TYR A 36 0.17 -14.11 -0.80
N ILE A 37 0.40 -15.09 0.08
CA ILE A 37 -0.51 -16.23 0.29
C ILE A 37 -1.86 -15.75 0.84
N ALA A 38 -1.86 -14.86 1.83
CA ALA A 38 -3.10 -14.31 2.38
C ALA A 38 -3.92 -13.59 1.30
N ASN A 39 -3.29 -12.72 0.50
CA ASN A 39 -3.98 -11.99 -0.56
C ASN A 39 -4.51 -12.90 -1.67
N THR A 40 -3.84 -14.01 -1.96
CA THR A 40 -4.19 -14.87 -3.10
C THR A 40 -5.13 -16.02 -2.74
N LEU A 41 -4.92 -16.63 -1.57
CA LEU A 41 -5.55 -17.88 -1.16
C LEU A 41 -6.42 -17.75 0.08
N LEU A 42 -6.11 -16.85 1.01
CA LEU A 42 -6.73 -16.83 2.35
C LEU A 42 -7.12 -15.43 2.83
N ALA A 43 -8.34 -15.01 2.51
CA ALA A 43 -8.83 -13.66 2.81
C ALA A 43 -8.85 -13.31 4.31
N SER A 44 -9.05 -14.31 5.17
CA SER A 44 -9.12 -14.16 6.63
C SER A 44 -7.81 -13.73 7.26
N SER A 45 -6.66 -14.06 6.65
CA SER A 45 -5.33 -13.68 7.15
C SER A 45 -4.80 -12.37 6.58
N ILE A 46 -5.51 -11.73 5.63
CA ILE A 46 -5.07 -10.48 4.99
C ILE A 46 -4.82 -9.36 6.02
N PRO A 47 -5.73 -9.07 6.98
CA PRO A 47 -5.51 -7.97 7.92
C PRO A 47 -4.24 -8.16 8.74
N SER A 48 -4.05 -9.34 9.33
CA SER A 48 -2.87 -9.66 10.13
C SER A 48 -1.58 -9.55 9.33
N ALA A 49 -1.53 -10.12 8.12
CA ALA A 49 -0.34 -10.03 7.28
C ALA A 49 -0.03 -8.58 6.88
N ALA A 50 -1.06 -7.78 6.56
CA ALA A 50 -0.90 -6.37 6.20
C ALA A 50 -0.40 -5.54 7.38
N ASP A 51 -0.88 -5.80 8.60
CA ASP A 51 -0.46 -5.07 9.80
C ASP A 51 1.00 -5.38 10.15
N THR A 52 1.42 -6.65 10.10
CA THR A 52 2.83 -7.04 10.28
C THR A 52 3.75 -6.36 9.27
N ASN A 53 3.38 -6.36 7.97
CA ASN A 53 4.15 -5.66 6.93
C ASN A 53 4.23 -4.14 7.17
N THR A 54 3.14 -3.54 7.66
CA THR A 54 3.09 -2.11 7.97
C THR A 54 4.02 -1.75 9.12
N ILE A 55 4.07 -2.59 10.16
CA ILE A 55 4.98 -2.42 11.29
C ILE A 55 6.43 -2.49 10.81
N PHE A 56 6.79 -3.52 10.03
CA PHE A 56 8.14 -3.61 9.47
C PHE A 56 8.50 -2.38 8.64
N LEU A 57 7.62 -1.94 7.73
CA LEU A 57 7.86 -0.77 6.91
C LEU A 57 8.06 0.51 7.75
N LEU A 58 7.26 0.68 8.80
CA LEU A 58 7.39 1.81 9.72
C LEU A 58 8.72 1.76 10.48
N THR A 59 9.12 0.59 10.97
CA THR A 59 10.39 0.41 11.67
C THR A 59 11.58 0.74 10.76
N LEU A 60 11.59 0.26 9.51
CA LEU A 60 12.64 0.58 8.55
C LEU A 60 12.68 2.08 8.25
N LEU A 61 11.52 2.73 8.09
CA LEU A 61 11.45 4.18 7.89
C LEU A 61 12.02 4.96 9.08
N ILE A 62 11.68 4.58 10.32
CA ILE A 62 12.19 5.24 11.52
C ILE A 62 13.71 5.09 11.62
N ALA A 63 14.24 3.89 11.38
CA ALA A 63 15.69 3.65 11.37
C ALA A 63 16.39 4.53 10.32
N MET A 64 15.91 4.50 9.07
CA MET A 64 16.46 5.33 7.99
C MET A 64 16.46 6.83 8.34
N LEU A 65 15.38 7.34 8.93
CA LEU A 65 15.27 8.76 9.30
C LEU A 65 16.20 9.12 10.46
N ASN A 66 16.18 8.33 11.53
CA ASN A 66 17.00 8.59 12.72
C ASN A 66 18.49 8.59 12.36
N ASP A 67 18.92 7.57 11.60
CA ASP A 67 20.34 7.35 11.35
C ASP A 67 20.86 8.25 10.23
N SER A 68 19.99 8.71 9.32
CA SER A 68 20.30 9.81 8.41
C SER A 68 20.51 11.13 9.16
N VAL A 69 19.71 11.41 10.19
CA VAL A 69 19.85 12.64 10.99
C VAL A 69 21.08 12.58 11.87
N SER A 70 21.41 11.41 12.42
CA SER A 70 22.62 11.18 13.21
C SER A 70 23.90 11.10 12.38
N GLY A 71 23.81 11.00 11.05
CA GLY A 71 24.97 10.82 10.17
C GLY A 71 25.64 9.45 10.31
N THR A 72 24.92 8.46 10.84
CA THR A 72 25.41 7.09 11.04
C THR A 72 25.00 6.14 9.92
N LEU A 73 24.06 6.56 9.07
CA LEU A 73 23.59 5.77 7.94
C LEU A 73 24.57 5.86 6.77
N SER A 74 25.17 4.75 6.37
CA SER A 74 25.99 4.70 5.16
C SER A 74 25.12 4.64 3.89
N GLN A 75 25.71 4.98 2.73
CA GLN A 75 24.99 4.91 1.44
C GLN A 75 24.44 3.51 1.14
N VAL A 76 25.20 2.45 1.44
CA VAL A 76 24.77 1.08 1.15
C VAL A 76 23.66 0.61 2.09
N ASP A 77 23.69 1.06 3.36
CA ASP A 77 22.64 0.75 4.32
C ASP A 77 21.32 1.38 3.87
N GLY A 78 21.35 2.66 3.52
CA GLY A 78 20.20 3.38 2.97
C GLY A 78 19.66 2.72 1.69
N LEU A 79 20.55 2.26 0.80
CA LEU A 79 20.16 1.57 -0.43
C LEU A 79 19.41 0.26 -0.16
N VAL A 80 19.95 -0.59 0.71
CA VAL A 80 19.34 -1.89 1.04
C VAL A 80 18.01 -1.70 1.76
N LEU A 81 17.95 -0.76 2.72
CA LEU A 81 16.70 -0.41 3.41
C LEU A 81 15.64 0.12 2.43
N MET A 82 16.04 0.96 1.47
CA MET A 82 15.13 1.43 0.41
C MET A 82 14.63 0.31 -0.48
N HIS A 83 15.46 -0.68 -0.82
CA HIS A 83 15.04 -1.87 -1.56
C HIS A 83 14.02 -2.72 -0.77
N LEU A 84 14.24 -2.93 0.53
CA LEU A 84 13.28 -3.62 1.41
C LEU A 84 11.96 -2.84 1.53
N CYS A 85 12.03 -1.52 1.63
CA CYS A 85 10.85 -0.66 1.61
C CYS A 85 10.09 -0.77 0.28
N GLY A 86 10.79 -0.71 -0.86
CA GLY A 86 10.22 -0.86 -2.19
C GLY A 86 9.57 -2.23 -2.41
N GLY A 87 10.23 -3.31 -1.98
CA GLY A 87 9.65 -4.66 -2.02
C GLY A 87 8.33 -4.76 -1.24
N THR A 88 8.28 -4.12 -0.07
CA THR A 88 7.07 -4.05 0.76
C THR A 88 5.98 -3.20 0.11
N VAL A 89 6.29 -1.97 -0.31
CA VAL A 89 5.33 -1.02 -0.89
C VAL A 89 4.70 -1.54 -2.18
N PHE A 90 5.49 -2.10 -3.09
CA PHE A 90 5.01 -2.56 -4.38
C PHE A 90 4.57 -4.03 -4.38
N GLY A 91 5.15 -4.87 -3.52
CA GLY A 91 4.84 -6.31 -3.46
C GLY A 91 3.69 -6.67 -2.53
N THR A 92 3.68 -6.14 -1.29
CA THR A 92 2.73 -6.57 -0.24
C THR A 92 1.66 -5.55 0.03
N LEU A 93 2.06 -4.28 0.13
CA LEU A 93 1.17 -3.14 0.27
C LEU A 93 0.72 -2.60 -1.08
N SER A 94 1.12 -3.28 -2.18
CA SER A 94 0.97 -2.90 -3.60
C SER A 94 -0.05 -1.79 -3.73
N LEU A 95 0.34 -0.61 -4.26
CA LEU A 95 -0.35 0.66 -4.65
C LEU A 95 -1.90 0.70 -4.86
N TRP A 96 -2.58 -0.30 -4.35
CA TRP A 96 -3.71 -1.06 -4.88
C TRP A 96 -4.56 -1.50 -3.69
N GLY A 97 -3.93 -1.95 -2.60
CA GLY A 97 -4.62 -2.59 -1.49
C GLY A 97 -5.57 -3.70 -1.93
N TYR A 98 -5.49 -4.16 -3.19
CA TYR A 98 -6.45 -5.04 -3.81
C TYR A 98 -6.31 -6.35 -3.07
N ARG A 99 -7.24 -6.54 -2.14
CA ARG A 99 -7.46 -7.79 -1.44
C ARG A 99 -8.03 -8.74 -2.47
N THR A 100 -7.15 -9.23 -3.33
CA THR A 100 -7.46 -9.90 -4.59
C THR A 100 -8.40 -11.07 -4.34
N ARG A 101 -8.16 -11.85 -3.29
CA ARG A 101 -9.08 -12.90 -2.82
C ARG A 101 -10.43 -12.35 -2.36
N LEU A 102 -10.47 -11.27 -1.59
CA LEU A 102 -11.69 -10.65 -1.10
C LEU A 102 -12.60 -10.16 -2.23
N TYR A 103 -12.02 -9.60 -3.29
CA TYR A 103 -12.72 -9.21 -4.51
C TYR A 103 -13.23 -10.42 -5.30
N LYS A 104 -12.47 -11.51 -5.34
CA LYS A 104 -12.94 -12.76 -5.94
C LYS A 104 -14.16 -13.33 -5.19
N ASP A 105 -14.13 -13.28 -3.86
CA ASP A 105 -15.17 -13.88 -3.03
C ASP A 105 -16.43 -13.00 -2.91
N ASN A 106 -16.28 -11.66 -2.87
CA ASN A 106 -17.39 -10.73 -2.65
C ASN A 106 -17.72 -9.84 -3.86
N GLY A 107 -17.02 -10.01 -4.98
CA GLY A 107 -17.18 -9.17 -6.17
C GLY A 107 -16.83 -7.70 -5.92
N PRO A 108 -17.43 -6.76 -6.66
CA PRO A 108 -17.16 -5.32 -6.52
C PRO A 108 -17.53 -4.78 -5.13
N VAL A 109 -18.42 -5.46 -4.39
CA VAL A 109 -18.84 -5.07 -3.03
C VAL A 109 -17.66 -5.09 -2.04
N ALA A 110 -16.60 -5.86 -2.31
CA ALA A 110 -15.39 -5.90 -1.49
C ALA A 110 -14.73 -4.53 -1.31
N VAL A 111 -14.93 -3.59 -2.25
CA VAL A 111 -14.40 -2.23 -2.15
C VAL A 111 -14.92 -1.47 -0.92
N ARG A 112 -16.09 -1.86 -0.39
CA ARG A 112 -16.66 -1.25 0.83
C ARG A 112 -15.84 -1.54 2.09
N LEU A 113 -14.91 -2.49 2.01
CA LEU A 113 -13.97 -2.81 3.09
C LEU A 113 -12.69 -1.96 3.01
N PHE A 114 -12.57 -1.07 2.01
CA PHE A 114 -11.54 -0.04 1.93
C PHE A 114 -11.92 1.22 2.70
N GLY A 115 -10.92 2.04 3.01
CA GLY A 115 -11.12 3.33 3.68
C GLY A 115 -11.23 3.26 5.21
N GLY A 116 -10.87 2.13 5.83
CA GLY A 116 -10.65 2.08 7.28
C GLY A 116 -9.33 2.76 7.69
N TYR A 117 -9.20 3.14 8.96
CA TYR A 117 -8.01 3.80 9.53
C TYR A 117 -6.67 3.15 9.12
N GLY A 118 -6.58 1.82 9.15
CA GLY A 118 -5.36 1.12 8.75
C GLY A 118 -4.95 1.35 7.30
N THR A 119 -5.89 1.68 6.41
CA THR A 119 -5.57 2.07 5.02
C THR A 119 -4.92 3.44 4.96
N HIS A 120 -5.42 4.42 5.71
CA HIS A 120 -4.84 5.77 5.76
C HIS A 120 -3.46 5.76 6.39
N ILE A 121 -3.26 5.01 7.49
CA ILE A 121 -1.94 4.86 8.12
C ILE A 121 -0.94 4.27 7.13
N ARG A 122 -1.32 3.22 6.40
CA ARG A 122 -0.47 2.63 5.35
C ARG A 122 -0.15 3.60 4.23
N MET A 123 -1.13 4.38 3.75
CA MET A 123 -0.90 5.40 2.73
C MET A 123 0.06 6.49 3.22
N LEU A 124 -0.08 6.93 4.47
CA LEU A 124 0.81 7.90 5.10
C LEU A 124 2.24 7.36 5.19
N ILE A 125 2.42 6.11 5.60
CA ILE A 125 3.74 5.46 5.66
C ILE A 125 4.33 5.33 4.25
N CYS A 126 3.54 4.92 3.26
CA CYS A 126 4.00 4.82 1.87
C CYS A 126 4.43 6.19 1.32
N LEU A 127 3.68 7.26 1.63
CA LEU A 127 4.03 8.64 1.28
C LEU A 127 5.34 9.07 1.94
N ALA A 128 5.52 8.75 3.21
CA ALA A 128 6.75 9.09 3.94
C ALA A 128 7.96 8.33 3.37
N VAL A 129 7.83 7.02 3.09
CA VAL A 129 8.86 6.20 2.45
C VAL A 129 9.21 6.71 1.05
N SER A 130 8.23 7.06 0.21
CA SER A 130 8.50 7.57 -1.13
C SER A 130 9.15 8.95 -1.11
N THR A 131 8.75 9.80 -0.15
CA THR A 131 9.34 11.14 0.04
C THR A 131 10.78 11.02 0.51
N TYR A 132 11.05 10.15 1.48
CA TYR A 132 12.40 9.83 1.90
C TYR A 132 13.22 9.24 0.74
N GLY A 133 12.65 8.34 -0.06
CA GLY A 133 13.30 7.80 -1.25
C GLY A 133 13.68 8.89 -2.27
N ALA A 134 12.78 9.84 -2.55
CA ALA A 134 13.07 10.97 -3.42
C ALA A 134 14.22 11.83 -2.86
N TRP A 135 14.25 12.04 -1.53
CA TRP A 135 15.37 12.70 -0.88
C TRP A 135 16.68 11.91 -0.97
N PHE A 136 16.65 10.61 -0.70
CA PHE A 136 17.81 9.72 -0.72
C PHE A 136 18.48 9.71 -2.10
N TRP A 137 17.68 9.48 -3.16
CA TRP A 137 18.18 9.48 -4.54
C TRP A 137 18.53 10.87 -5.05
N GLY A 138 17.85 11.91 -4.57
CA GLY A 138 18.09 13.30 -4.95
C GLY A 138 19.37 13.88 -4.34
N TRP A 139 19.59 13.66 -3.04
CA TRP A 139 20.67 14.31 -2.28
C TRP A 139 21.48 13.35 -1.41
N GLY A 140 20.84 12.35 -0.80
CA GLY A 140 21.49 11.41 0.12
C GLY A 140 22.71 10.75 -0.49
N VAL A 141 22.54 10.17 -1.69
CA VAL A 141 23.59 9.41 -2.41
C VAL A 141 24.80 10.26 -2.82
N THR A 142 24.67 11.56 -3.05
CA THR A 142 25.76 12.36 -3.66
C THR A 142 26.47 13.35 -2.77
N GLY A 143 26.04 13.55 -1.53
CA GLY A 143 26.72 14.54 -0.70
C GLY A 143 26.30 14.65 0.75
N LYS A 144 25.51 13.71 1.26
CA LYS A 144 25.11 13.72 2.68
C LYS A 144 25.37 12.41 3.41
N LEU A 145 25.29 11.27 2.73
CA LEU A 145 25.58 9.99 3.33
C LEU A 145 27.02 9.60 2.98
N ASP A 146 27.75 9.15 3.99
CA ASP A 146 29.13 8.72 3.82
C ASP A 146 29.20 7.43 2.99
N SER A 147 30.20 7.38 2.12
CA SER A 147 30.63 6.13 1.49
C SER A 147 31.27 5.23 2.55
N MET A 148 31.25 3.91 2.37
CA MET A 148 31.84 2.93 3.30
C MET A 148 33.34 3.11 3.61
N THR A 149 34.02 4.04 2.93
CA THR A 149 35.44 4.37 3.13
C THR A 149 35.66 5.59 4.01
N ALA A 150 34.62 6.21 4.55
CA ALA A 150 34.80 7.29 5.50
C ALA A 150 35.48 6.73 6.76
N LEU A 151 36.66 7.28 7.11
CA LEU A 151 37.47 6.89 8.28
C LEU A 151 36.73 6.94 9.62
N THR A 152 35.49 7.44 9.63
CA THR A 152 34.60 7.64 10.76
C THR A 152 33.66 6.48 11.05
N ASP A 153 33.59 5.44 10.21
CA ASP A 153 32.59 4.37 10.34
C ASP A 153 32.82 3.45 11.56
N GLY A 154 33.89 3.63 12.33
CA GLY A 154 34.18 2.84 13.54
C GLY A 154 34.49 1.36 13.30
N VAL A 155 34.52 0.93 12.03
CA VAL A 155 34.86 -0.44 11.62
C VAL A 155 36.37 -0.63 11.70
N GLN A 156 36.80 -1.67 12.44
CA GLN A 156 38.20 -2.10 12.47
C GLN A 156 38.32 -3.55 12.00
N PRO A 157 39.17 -3.85 10.99
CA PRO A 157 40.02 -2.91 10.24
C PRO A 157 39.22 -1.99 9.30
N PRO A 158 39.79 -0.83 8.89
CA PRO A 158 39.12 0.07 7.95
C PRO A 158 38.84 -0.63 6.62
N ASN A 159 37.72 -0.30 5.99
CA ASN A 159 37.35 -0.87 4.70
C ASN A 159 38.38 -0.52 3.62
N PRO A 160 38.65 -1.46 2.68
CA PRO A 160 39.53 -1.19 1.55
C PRO A 160 38.91 -0.15 0.60
N SER A 161 39.75 0.54 -0.16
CA SER A 161 39.36 1.65 -1.05
C SER A 161 38.32 1.26 -2.11
N GLU A 162 38.30 -0.02 -2.47
CA GLU A 162 37.38 -0.66 -3.40
C GLU A 162 35.93 -0.63 -2.91
N CYS A 163 35.71 -0.50 -1.59
CA CYS A 163 34.39 -0.33 -0.98
C CYS A 163 33.83 1.10 -1.12
N SER A 164 34.60 2.06 -1.65
CA SER A 164 34.13 3.45 -1.81
C SER A 164 32.98 3.59 -2.80
N VAL A 165 32.92 2.70 -3.81
CA VAL A 165 31.90 2.73 -4.85
C VAL A 165 30.76 1.78 -4.48
N THR A 166 29.59 2.36 -4.22
CA THR A 166 28.39 1.57 -3.95
C THR A 166 27.69 1.18 -5.26
N TYR A 167 27.31 -0.10 -5.36
CA TYR A 167 26.61 -0.67 -6.51
C TYR A 167 25.18 -1.08 -6.13
N THR A 168 24.28 -1.07 -7.10
CA THR A 168 22.94 -1.65 -6.99
C THR A 168 22.74 -2.70 -8.09
N PHE A 169 21.90 -3.69 -7.83
CA PHE A 169 21.43 -4.61 -8.85
C PHE A 169 20.21 -4.02 -9.57
N PHE A 170 20.30 -3.85 -10.89
CA PHE A 170 19.16 -3.58 -11.76
C PHE A 170 19.33 -4.37 -13.05
N PHE A 171 19.11 -5.69 -12.95
CA PHE A 171 19.46 -6.71 -13.96
C PHE A 171 20.96 -6.83 -14.29
N SER A 172 21.77 -5.88 -13.84
CA SER A 172 23.23 -5.81 -13.96
C SER A 172 23.80 -5.05 -12.76
N LYS A 173 25.12 -5.10 -12.57
CA LYS A 173 25.84 -4.34 -11.56
C LYS A 173 25.97 -2.89 -12.03
N LEU A 174 25.25 -1.96 -11.39
CA LEU A 174 25.28 -0.53 -11.74
C LEU A 174 25.74 0.32 -10.55
N PRO A 175 26.62 1.32 -10.77
CA PRO A 175 26.99 2.25 -9.71
C PRO A 175 25.79 3.14 -9.34
N ILE A 176 25.53 3.35 -8.04
CA ILE A 176 24.37 4.13 -7.58
C ILE A 176 24.45 5.61 -7.93
N THR A 177 25.64 6.11 -8.23
CA THR A 177 25.88 7.50 -8.68
C THR A 177 25.59 7.70 -10.17
N GLY A 178 25.37 6.62 -10.94
CA GLY A 178 25.11 6.67 -12.37
C GLY A 178 23.64 6.91 -12.74
N GLY A 179 23.28 6.53 -13.97
CA GLY A 179 21.93 6.76 -14.51
C GLY A 179 20.78 6.15 -13.70
N ILE A 180 21.05 5.05 -12.97
CA ILE A 180 20.06 4.36 -12.13
C ILE A 180 19.50 5.26 -11.01
N ARG A 181 20.30 6.25 -10.56
CA ARG A 181 19.87 7.27 -9.61
C ARG A 181 18.65 8.04 -10.09
N TYR A 182 18.71 8.55 -11.33
CA TYR A 182 17.63 9.35 -11.90
C TYR A 182 16.37 8.52 -12.13
N TYR A 183 16.55 7.25 -12.53
CA TYR A 183 15.43 6.32 -12.65
C TYR A 183 14.68 6.18 -11.31
N TYR A 184 15.39 5.85 -10.22
CA TYR A 184 14.74 5.72 -8.92
C TYR A 184 14.21 7.04 -8.36
N LEU A 185 14.88 8.17 -8.62
CA LEU A 185 14.38 9.48 -8.25
C LEU A 185 13.02 9.76 -8.90
N ILE A 186 12.87 9.49 -10.21
CA ILE A 186 11.61 9.64 -10.94
C ILE A 186 10.54 8.72 -10.33
N VAL A 187 10.86 7.44 -10.11
CA VAL A 187 9.93 6.47 -9.51
C VAL A 187 9.46 6.95 -8.13
N CYS A 188 10.37 7.38 -7.25
CA CYS A 188 10.04 7.90 -5.93
C CYS A 188 9.20 9.18 -6.01
N ALA A 189 9.54 10.12 -6.89
CA ALA A 189 8.77 11.35 -7.10
C ALA A 189 7.34 11.07 -7.58
N CYS A 190 7.18 10.16 -8.55
CA CYS A 190 5.86 9.71 -9.00
C CYS A 190 5.07 9.04 -7.87
N CYS A 191 5.72 8.22 -7.05
CA CYS A 191 5.06 7.60 -5.90
C CYS A 191 4.63 8.64 -4.86
N THR A 192 5.48 9.62 -4.55
CA THR A 192 5.14 10.72 -3.63
C THR A 192 3.96 11.54 -4.16
N ALA A 193 3.97 11.91 -5.43
CA ALA A 193 2.85 12.61 -6.05
C ALA A 193 1.56 11.78 -5.97
N TRP A 194 1.65 10.48 -6.27
CA TRP A 194 0.52 9.56 -6.24
C TRP A 194 -0.06 9.35 -4.83
N PHE A 195 0.77 8.95 -3.86
CA PHE A 195 0.33 8.76 -2.48
C PHE A 195 -0.11 10.08 -1.84
N GLY A 196 0.53 11.19 -2.20
CA GLY A 196 0.13 12.54 -1.77
C GLY A 196 -1.26 12.90 -2.29
N ALA A 197 -1.52 12.69 -3.58
CA ALA A 197 -2.85 12.90 -4.17
C ALA A 197 -3.91 12.03 -3.51
N MET A 198 -3.64 10.74 -3.27
CA MET A 198 -4.59 9.86 -2.58
C MET A 198 -4.88 10.31 -1.14
N MET A 199 -3.85 10.74 -0.40
CA MET A 199 -4.03 11.28 0.96
C MET A 199 -4.84 12.58 0.95
N LEU A 200 -4.61 13.47 -0.01
CA LEU A 200 -5.38 14.71 -0.15
C LEU A 200 -6.85 14.43 -0.49
N VAL A 201 -7.13 13.62 -1.51
CA VAL A 201 -8.50 13.25 -1.90
C VAL A 201 -9.22 12.55 -0.74
N SER A 202 -8.53 11.64 -0.06
CA SER A 202 -9.07 10.97 1.12
C SER A 202 -9.33 11.94 2.28
N GLY A 203 -8.45 12.91 2.51
CA GLY A 203 -8.60 13.93 3.54
C GLY A 203 -9.81 14.82 3.29
N LEU A 204 -9.97 15.29 2.04
CA LEU A 204 -11.14 16.06 1.60
C LEU A 204 -12.43 15.26 1.77
N ALA A 205 -12.44 14.00 1.32
CA ALA A 205 -13.61 13.13 1.49
C ALA A 205 -13.97 12.90 2.96
N GLY A 206 -12.95 12.74 3.82
CA GLY A 206 -13.14 12.65 5.27
C GLY A 206 -13.68 13.93 5.88
N TRP A 207 -13.18 15.09 5.46
CA TRP A 207 -13.64 16.41 5.88
C TRP A 207 -15.11 16.64 5.52
N PHE A 208 -15.50 16.41 4.27
CA PHE A 208 -16.90 16.54 3.84
C PHE A 208 -17.85 15.59 4.60
N CYS A 209 -17.38 14.36 4.87
CA CYS A 209 -18.14 13.43 5.71
C CYS A 209 -18.35 14.00 7.12
N LEU A 210 -17.33 14.63 7.70
CA LEU A 210 -17.38 15.25 9.02
C LEU A 210 -18.34 16.45 9.05
N GLU A 211 -18.31 17.34 8.05
CA GLU A 211 -19.22 18.48 7.97
C GLU A 211 -20.68 18.04 7.84
N ASN A 212 -20.96 17.06 6.98
CA ASN A 212 -22.30 16.49 6.83
C ASN A 212 -22.78 15.80 8.12
N LEU A 213 -21.87 15.12 8.82
CA LEU A 213 -22.16 14.54 10.13
C LEU A 213 -22.51 15.62 11.15
N GLN A 214 -21.76 16.72 11.23
CA GLN A 214 -22.05 17.84 12.15
C GLN A 214 -23.42 18.48 11.87
N GLY A 215 -23.74 18.73 10.59
CA GLY A 215 -25.05 19.27 10.19
C GLY A 215 -26.21 18.34 10.54
N SER A 216 -26.03 17.02 10.38
CA SER A 216 -27.04 16.01 10.69
C SER A 216 -27.16 15.71 12.18
N PHE A 217 -26.06 15.73 12.94
CA PHE A 217 -26.05 15.53 14.39
C PHE A 217 -26.92 16.55 15.11
N ARG A 218 -26.99 17.78 14.56
CA ARG A 218 -27.81 18.87 15.09
C ARG A 218 -29.31 18.68 14.86
N LYS A 219 -29.72 17.87 13.88
CA LYS A 219 -31.13 17.63 13.52
C LYS A 219 -31.65 16.24 13.89
N SER A 220 -30.78 15.23 13.99
CA SER A 220 -31.16 13.81 13.95
C SER A 220 -30.71 13.00 15.16
N TRP A 221 -30.61 13.62 16.35
CA TRP A 221 -30.47 12.84 17.58
C TRP A 221 -31.77 12.12 17.98
N ALA A 222 -32.91 12.50 17.41
CA ALA A 222 -34.21 11.89 17.66
C ALA A 222 -34.47 10.59 16.86
N ASP A 223 -33.81 10.38 15.71
CA ASP A 223 -34.05 9.26 14.79
C ASP A 223 -32.85 8.28 14.73
N SER A 224 -32.39 7.82 15.91
CA SER A 224 -31.17 7.02 16.11
C SER A 224 -31.07 5.74 15.25
N ALA A 225 -32.18 5.22 14.71
CA ALA A 225 -32.16 4.03 13.85
C ALA A 225 -31.74 4.30 12.39
N ARG A 226 -31.77 5.56 11.90
CA ARG A 226 -31.33 5.91 10.53
C ARG A 226 -29.86 6.34 10.43
N ALA A 227 -29.22 6.66 11.56
CA ALA A 227 -27.82 7.09 11.60
C ALA A 227 -26.83 6.01 11.11
N ASP A 228 -27.15 4.73 11.32
CA ASP A 228 -26.28 3.61 10.89
C ASP A 228 -26.11 3.54 9.37
N ALA A 229 -27.13 3.93 8.59
CA ALA A 229 -27.10 3.88 7.13
C ALA A 229 -26.19 4.96 6.50
N TRP A 230 -25.90 6.04 7.23
CA TRP A 230 -25.08 7.17 6.78
C TRP A 230 -23.60 7.03 7.16
N SER A 231 -23.24 6.06 8.00
CA SER A 231 -21.94 6.04 8.67
C SER A 231 -20.76 5.54 7.82
N ARG A 232 -20.98 4.94 6.64
CA ARG A 232 -19.88 4.38 5.83
C ARG A 232 -19.90 4.87 4.38
N PRO A 233 -18.85 5.56 3.91
CA PRO A 233 -18.71 5.91 2.51
C PRO A 233 -18.79 4.64 1.65
N ARG A 234 -19.70 4.64 0.67
CA ARG A 234 -19.85 3.53 -0.28
C ARG A 234 -18.94 3.80 -1.47
N TYR A 235 -17.83 3.09 -1.51
CA TYR A 235 -16.95 3.09 -2.67
C TYR A 235 -17.56 2.20 -3.77
N VAL A 236 -17.29 2.55 -5.02
CA VAL A 236 -17.67 1.76 -6.21
C VAL A 236 -16.44 1.68 -7.10
N THR A 237 -16.04 0.49 -7.54
CA THR A 237 -14.81 0.32 -8.35
C THR A 237 -15.01 0.68 -9.81
N GLY A 238 -16.23 0.54 -10.33
CA GLY A 238 -16.53 0.71 -11.75
C GLY A 238 -16.05 -0.41 -12.67
N LEU A 239 -15.43 -1.45 -12.11
CA LEU A 239 -14.96 -2.60 -12.88
C LEU A 239 -16.01 -3.70 -12.91
N LYS A 240 -16.22 -4.28 -14.09
CA LYS A 240 -17.03 -5.48 -14.26
C LYS A 240 -16.34 -6.69 -13.62
N THR A 241 -17.11 -7.71 -13.23
CA THR A 241 -16.57 -8.95 -12.63
C THR A 241 -15.49 -9.59 -13.52
N ASN A 242 -15.68 -9.59 -14.84
CA ASN A 242 -14.70 -10.15 -15.78
C ASN A 242 -13.40 -9.34 -15.82
N GLU A 243 -13.48 -8.01 -15.84
CA GLU A 243 -12.33 -7.10 -15.78
C GLU A 243 -11.55 -7.30 -14.47
N LEU A 244 -12.28 -7.43 -13.35
CA LEU A 244 -11.73 -7.67 -12.02
C LEU A 244 -11.00 -9.02 -11.93
N VAL A 245 -11.52 -10.08 -12.58
CA VAL A 245 -10.86 -11.39 -12.65
C VAL A 245 -9.57 -11.34 -13.47
N ILE A 246 -9.56 -10.61 -14.58
CA ILE A 246 -8.34 -10.41 -15.39
C ILE A 246 -7.30 -9.65 -14.55
N MET A 247 -7.70 -8.52 -13.97
CA MET A 247 -6.84 -7.70 -13.14
C MET A 247 -6.30 -8.50 -11.94
N TYR A 248 -7.13 -9.32 -11.29
CA TYR A 248 -6.73 -10.26 -10.24
C TYR A 248 -5.59 -11.19 -10.70
N LYS A 249 -5.73 -11.81 -11.88
CA LYS A 249 -4.72 -12.75 -12.39
C LYS A 249 -3.41 -12.04 -12.70
N VAL A 250 -3.48 -10.87 -13.34
CA VAL A 250 -2.32 -10.06 -13.69
C VAL A 250 -1.59 -9.58 -12.44
N LEU A 251 -2.29 -8.94 -11.49
CA LEU A 251 -1.70 -8.45 -10.24
C LEU A 251 -1.11 -9.57 -9.40
N ARG A 252 -1.74 -10.75 -9.36
CA ARG A 252 -1.18 -11.91 -8.65
C ARG A 252 0.19 -12.31 -9.21
N VAL A 253 0.33 -12.38 -10.52
CA VAL A 253 1.59 -12.77 -11.16
C VAL A 253 2.61 -11.64 -11.03
N ALA A 254 2.20 -10.39 -11.27
CA ALA A 254 3.05 -9.21 -11.15
C ALA A 254 3.59 -9.06 -9.72
N ASN A 255 2.75 -9.20 -8.69
CA ASN A 255 3.19 -9.09 -7.30
C ASN A 255 4.17 -10.22 -6.94
N LEU A 256 3.94 -11.46 -7.38
CA LEU A 256 4.88 -12.55 -7.14
C LEU A 256 6.23 -12.29 -7.82
N ALA A 257 6.20 -11.88 -9.09
CA ALA A 257 7.40 -11.54 -9.84
C ALA A 257 8.16 -10.39 -9.17
N TRP A 258 7.45 -9.37 -8.69
CA TRP A 258 8.03 -8.24 -7.98
C TRP A 258 8.67 -8.63 -6.66
N LEU A 259 8.03 -9.51 -5.87
CA LEU A 259 8.59 -10.01 -4.61
C LEU A 259 9.87 -10.81 -4.85
N ILE A 260 9.86 -11.72 -5.83
CA ILE A 260 11.05 -12.48 -6.22
C ILE A 260 12.16 -11.54 -6.69
N TYR A 261 11.82 -10.58 -7.57
CA TYR A 261 12.75 -9.56 -8.04
C TYR A 261 13.34 -8.74 -6.89
N SER A 262 12.53 -8.35 -5.91
CA SER A 262 12.98 -7.56 -4.76
C SER A 262 13.95 -8.34 -3.86
N ILE A 263 13.70 -9.65 -3.64
CA ILE A 263 14.62 -10.53 -2.93
C ILE A 263 15.95 -10.61 -3.70
N ILE A 264 15.90 -10.92 -5.00
CA ILE A 264 17.08 -10.97 -5.86
C ILE A 264 17.84 -9.64 -5.81
N MET A 265 17.13 -8.51 -5.93
CA MET A 265 17.72 -7.19 -5.91
C MET A 265 18.48 -6.91 -4.61
N VAL A 266 17.92 -7.26 -3.46
CA VAL A 266 18.60 -7.12 -2.16
C VAL A 266 19.84 -8.03 -2.08
N GLU A 267 19.69 -9.33 -2.37
CA GLU A 267 20.78 -10.30 -2.26
C GLU A 267 21.95 -9.98 -3.19
N PHE A 268 21.67 -9.62 -4.46
CA PHE A 268 22.71 -9.24 -5.40
C PHE A 268 23.34 -7.89 -5.07
N THR A 269 22.57 -6.94 -4.53
CA THR A 269 23.14 -5.66 -4.04
C THR A 269 24.14 -5.91 -2.92
N LEU A 270 23.81 -6.75 -1.93
CA LEU A 270 24.75 -7.11 -0.86
C LEU A 270 26.00 -7.80 -1.40
N ASN A 271 25.82 -8.75 -2.32
CA ASN A 271 26.92 -9.48 -2.94
C ASN A 271 27.83 -8.57 -3.80
N PHE A 272 27.26 -7.62 -4.56
CA PHE A 272 28.03 -6.69 -5.40
C PHE A 272 28.84 -5.66 -4.61
N ASN A 273 28.43 -5.39 -3.36
CA ASN A 273 29.12 -4.52 -2.42
C ASN A 273 29.94 -5.29 -1.38
N HIS A 274 30.12 -6.61 -1.56
CA HIS A 274 30.98 -7.43 -0.71
C HIS A 274 30.60 -7.41 0.79
N ILE A 275 29.32 -7.23 1.11
CA ILE A 275 28.83 -7.21 2.49
C ILE A 275 28.53 -8.64 2.95
N ALA A 276 29.59 -9.38 3.27
CA ALA A 276 29.47 -10.78 3.68
C ALA A 276 29.02 -10.93 5.14
N GLY A 277 29.35 -9.97 5.99
CA GLY A 277 29.05 -10.00 7.43
C GLY A 277 27.55 -10.17 7.76
N VAL A 278 26.63 -9.77 6.88
CA VAL A 278 25.18 -9.90 7.10
C VAL A 278 24.57 -11.21 6.57
N LEU A 279 25.37 -12.09 5.96
CA LEU A 279 24.89 -13.32 5.33
C LEU A 279 24.71 -14.50 6.30
N GLY A 280 25.08 -14.33 7.59
CA GLY A 280 24.95 -15.37 8.63
C GLY A 280 25.99 -16.48 8.54
N GLY A 281 27.24 -16.11 8.22
CA GLY A 281 28.38 -17.02 8.21
C GLY A 281 28.80 -17.46 9.62
N ARG A 282 29.73 -18.42 9.70
CA ARG A 282 30.22 -19.01 10.97
C ARG A 282 30.81 -17.97 11.93
N ASP A 283 31.39 -16.91 11.37
CA ASP A 283 32.09 -15.85 12.11
C ASP A 283 31.34 -14.50 12.07
N GLY A 284 30.17 -14.42 11.43
CA GLY A 284 29.47 -13.17 11.17
C GLY A 284 27.97 -13.25 11.49
N ASN A 285 27.54 -12.45 12.48
CA ASN A 285 26.14 -12.15 12.78
C ASN A 285 25.25 -13.39 12.93
N ALA A 286 25.54 -14.19 13.95
CA ALA A 286 24.63 -15.23 14.37
C ALA A 286 23.23 -14.65 14.64
N LEU A 287 22.20 -15.44 14.34
CA LEU A 287 20.78 -15.19 14.70
C LEU A 287 20.55 -15.03 16.23
N SER A 288 21.61 -14.99 17.03
CA SER A 288 21.59 -14.82 18.48
C SER A 288 21.18 -13.41 18.92
N ASN A 289 21.40 -12.38 18.11
CA ASN A 289 21.05 -11.01 18.50
C ASN A 289 19.52 -10.82 18.47
N PRO A 290 18.90 -10.27 19.53
CA PRO A 290 17.46 -10.05 19.58
C PRO A 290 16.92 -9.23 18.40
N GLY A 291 17.69 -8.24 17.93
CA GLY A 291 17.36 -7.42 16.76
C GLY A 291 17.20 -8.21 15.46
N GLN A 292 17.87 -9.35 15.32
CA GLN A 292 17.73 -10.24 14.17
C GLN A 292 16.74 -11.38 14.42
N LEU A 293 16.76 -11.95 15.62
CA LEU A 293 15.90 -13.08 16.00
C LEU A 293 14.43 -12.70 15.99
N LEU A 294 14.06 -11.53 16.53
CA LEU A 294 12.67 -11.12 16.64
C LEU A 294 12.00 -10.96 15.26
N PRO A 295 12.56 -10.20 14.29
CA PRO A 295 12.01 -10.13 12.94
C PRO A 295 11.88 -11.50 12.27
N PHE A 296 12.90 -12.35 12.42
CA PHE A 296 12.90 -13.71 11.86
C PHE A 296 11.73 -14.54 12.40
N LEU A 297 11.57 -14.59 13.73
CA LEU A 297 10.50 -15.37 14.37
C LEU A 297 9.12 -14.82 14.02
N VAL A 298 8.95 -13.50 14.02
CA VAL A 298 7.66 -12.85 13.63
C VAL A 298 7.30 -13.23 12.19
N GLY A 299 8.25 -13.14 11.26
CA GLY A 299 8.01 -13.53 9.88
C GLY A 299 7.73 -15.03 9.71
N LEU A 300 8.55 -15.88 10.32
CA LEU A 300 8.43 -17.33 10.23
C LEU A 300 7.11 -17.84 10.82
N PHE A 301 6.76 -17.43 12.04
CA PHE A 301 5.52 -17.85 12.69
C PHE A 301 4.28 -17.25 12.03
N GLY A 302 4.36 -15.99 11.55
CA GLY A 302 3.30 -15.39 10.75
C GLY A 302 3.03 -16.21 9.49
N PHE A 303 4.08 -16.57 8.76
CA PHE A 303 4.01 -17.43 7.58
C PHE A 303 3.44 -18.81 7.89
N ALA A 304 3.97 -19.50 8.91
CA ALA A 304 3.50 -20.82 9.33
C ALA A 304 2.02 -20.80 9.76
N THR A 305 1.59 -19.76 10.47
CA THR A 305 0.19 -19.59 10.89
C THR A 305 -0.74 -19.44 9.69
N THR A 306 -0.34 -18.66 8.67
CA THR A 306 -1.10 -18.52 7.42
C THR A 306 -1.15 -19.83 6.64
N LEU A 307 -0.05 -20.59 6.56
CA LEU A 307 -0.05 -21.92 5.93
C LEU A 307 -0.96 -22.90 6.66
N TYR A 308 -0.88 -22.95 7.99
CA TYR A 308 -1.74 -23.81 8.81
C TYR A 308 -3.21 -23.46 8.61
N ALA A 309 -3.57 -22.17 8.61
CA ALA A 309 -4.94 -21.73 8.37
C ALA A 309 -5.43 -22.11 6.96
N LEU A 310 -4.56 -22.01 5.94
CA LEU A 310 -4.86 -22.42 4.57
C LEU A 310 -5.10 -23.94 4.47
N VAL A 311 -4.22 -24.75 5.07
CA VAL A 311 -4.36 -26.21 5.14
C VAL A 311 -5.67 -26.57 5.86
N LYS A 312 -5.94 -25.93 7.00
CA LYS A 312 -7.17 -26.14 7.78
C LYS A 312 -8.42 -25.83 6.97
N GLU A 313 -8.46 -24.73 6.23
CA GLU A 313 -9.61 -24.38 5.38
C GLU A 313 -9.81 -25.36 4.22
N LYS A 314 -8.71 -25.88 3.65
CA LYS A 314 -8.76 -26.81 2.52
C LYS A 314 -9.15 -28.24 2.92
N PHE A 315 -8.61 -28.76 4.02
CA PHE A 315 -8.79 -30.15 4.45
C PHE A 315 -9.98 -30.33 5.38
N PHE A 316 -10.35 -29.30 6.12
CA PHE A 316 -11.56 -29.27 6.93
C PHE A 316 -12.48 -28.17 6.38
N PRO A 317 -12.92 -28.28 5.11
CA PRO A 317 -13.86 -27.34 4.53
C PRO A 317 -15.10 -27.43 5.40
N LYS A 318 -15.24 -26.38 6.22
CA LYS A 318 -16.19 -26.29 7.28
C LYS A 318 -17.59 -26.71 6.78
N THR A 319 -18.12 -27.81 7.31
CA THR A 319 -19.57 -28.01 7.54
C THR A 319 -20.12 -26.99 8.56
N VAL A 320 -19.35 -25.93 8.88
CA VAL A 320 -19.56 -24.91 9.92
C VAL A 320 -20.39 -23.75 9.38
N VAL A 321 -21.49 -24.06 8.69
CA VAL A 321 -22.60 -23.11 8.52
C VAL A 321 -23.39 -22.99 9.84
N GLN A 322 -23.21 -23.91 10.80
CA GLN A 322 -23.99 -23.94 12.05
C GLN A 322 -23.24 -23.52 13.33
N LEU A 323 -21.96 -23.86 13.55
CA LEU A 323 -21.32 -23.59 14.85
C LEU A 323 -20.72 -22.19 15.03
N GLU A 324 -20.45 -21.44 13.96
CA GLU A 324 -19.93 -20.05 14.08
C GLU A 324 -21.07 -19.02 14.30
N LYS A 325 -22.33 -19.47 14.30
CA LYS A 325 -23.50 -18.66 14.70
C LYS A 325 -23.55 -18.35 16.20
N THR A 326 -22.87 -19.12 17.05
CA THR A 326 -23.05 -19.06 18.51
C THR A 326 -21.89 -18.43 19.27
N SER A 327 -20.72 -18.21 18.65
CA SER A 327 -19.51 -17.77 19.41
C SER A 327 -18.95 -16.39 19.04
N LYS A 328 -19.37 -15.76 17.93
CA LYS A 328 -18.88 -14.43 17.50
C LYS A 328 -20.01 -13.43 17.24
N GLY A 329 -20.81 -13.14 18.27
CA GLY A 329 -21.95 -12.20 18.21
C GLY A 329 -21.59 -10.70 18.07
N GLY A 330 -20.30 -10.35 17.90
CA GLY A 330 -19.91 -8.93 17.74
C GLY A 330 -19.70 -8.52 16.29
N LEU A 331 -18.78 -9.20 15.58
CA LEU A 331 -18.29 -8.75 14.28
C LEU A 331 -19.06 -9.37 13.10
N LEU A 332 -19.63 -10.56 13.30
CA LEU A 332 -20.44 -11.27 12.31
C LEU A 332 -21.89 -10.79 12.32
N ASP A 333 -22.39 -10.28 13.45
CA ASP A 333 -23.71 -9.64 13.50
C ASP A 333 -23.72 -8.28 12.81
N THR A 334 -22.60 -7.56 12.75
CA THR A 334 -22.45 -6.39 11.86
C THR A 334 -22.53 -6.79 10.39
N ALA A 335 -21.89 -7.89 9.98
CA ALA A 335 -21.95 -8.39 8.60
C ALA A 335 -23.34 -8.96 8.26
N ARG A 336 -24.03 -9.56 9.23
CA ARG A 336 -25.35 -10.16 9.04
C ARG A 336 -26.48 -9.11 9.12
N SER A 337 -26.35 -8.05 9.91
CA SER A 337 -27.24 -6.89 9.86
C SER A 337 -27.12 -6.17 8.50
N LEU A 338 -25.89 -6.03 7.98
CA LEU A 338 -25.64 -5.56 6.60
C LEU A 338 -26.27 -6.45 5.52
N SER A 339 -26.50 -7.74 5.81
CA SER A 339 -27.19 -8.67 4.90
C SER A 339 -28.71 -8.67 5.04
N ARG A 340 -29.28 -8.18 6.15
CA ARG A 340 -30.74 -8.18 6.41
C ARG A 340 -31.42 -6.89 5.94
N THR A 341 -30.69 -5.79 5.80
CA THR A 341 -31.15 -4.57 5.09
C THR A 341 -31.11 -4.71 3.55
N SER A 342 -30.84 -5.93 3.06
CA SER A 342 -30.36 -6.21 1.70
C SER A 342 -31.36 -6.02 0.57
N SER A 343 -32.68 -6.01 0.76
CA SER A 343 -33.59 -5.92 -0.40
C SER A 343 -33.53 -4.53 -1.05
N GLY A 344 -33.70 -3.47 -0.26
CA GLY A 344 -33.56 -2.08 -0.71
C GLY A 344 -32.11 -1.72 -1.10
N ASP A 345 -31.13 -2.19 -0.32
CA ASP A 345 -29.72 -1.91 -0.59
C ASP A 345 -29.18 -2.62 -1.83
N LYS A 346 -29.71 -3.79 -2.19
CA LYS A 346 -29.38 -4.45 -3.47
C LYS A 346 -29.92 -3.66 -4.66
N ALA A 347 -31.13 -3.10 -4.56
CA ALA A 347 -31.71 -2.30 -5.64
C ALA A 347 -30.89 -1.02 -5.87
N ARG A 348 -30.56 -0.28 -4.80
CA ARG A 348 -29.74 0.95 -4.88
C ARG A 348 -28.28 0.67 -5.24
N GLY A 349 -27.72 -0.48 -4.85
CA GLY A 349 -26.40 -0.91 -5.29
C GLY A 349 -26.34 -1.13 -6.80
N ARG A 350 -27.35 -1.81 -7.37
CA ARG A 350 -27.43 -2.05 -8.82
C ARG A 350 -27.52 -0.76 -9.63
N SER A 351 -28.21 0.28 -9.13
CA SER A 351 -28.32 1.54 -9.88
C SER A 351 -26.97 2.27 -9.99
N LEU A 352 -26.17 2.27 -8.92
CA LEU A 352 -24.82 2.86 -8.94
C LEU A 352 -23.87 2.09 -9.86
N ASP A 353 -23.93 0.76 -9.84
CA ASP A 353 -23.13 -0.08 -10.74
C ASP A 353 -23.52 0.15 -12.21
N GLN A 354 -24.81 0.30 -12.51
CA GLN A 354 -25.31 0.63 -13.85
C GLN A 354 -24.90 2.03 -14.34
N GLN A 355 -24.84 3.03 -13.44
CA GLN A 355 -24.32 4.35 -13.80
C GLN A 355 -22.83 4.29 -14.15
N GLN A 356 -22.05 3.45 -13.46
CA GLN A 356 -20.64 3.27 -13.75
C GLN A 356 -20.41 2.62 -15.12
N ASP A 357 -21.28 1.72 -15.55
CA ASP A 357 -21.19 1.08 -16.89
C ASP A 357 -21.25 2.08 -18.05
N LYS A 358 -21.86 3.25 -17.85
CA LYS A 358 -21.94 4.32 -18.88
C LYS A 358 -20.64 5.12 -19.01
N ARG A 359 -19.70 4.98 -18.09
CA ARG A 359 -18.49 5.80 -18.04
C ARG A 359 -17.40 5.27 -18.97
N SER A 360 -16.56 6.19 -19.44
CA SER A 360 -15.39 5.83 -20.21
C SER A 360 -14.51 4.86 -19.41
N LEU A 361 -13.87 3.93 -20.12
CA LEU A 361 -13.00 2.92 -19.53
C LEU A 361 -11.90 3.59 -18.69
N PHE A 362 -11.32 4.68 -19.16
CA PHE A 362 -10.31 5.44 -18.43
C PHE A 362 -10.77 5.91 -17.04
N ILE A 363 -11.98 6.48 -16.93
CA ILE A 363 -12.51 6.93 -15.63
C ILE A 363 -12.79 5.74 -14.71
N ARG A 364 -13.30 4.62 -15.24
CA ARG A 364 -13.54 3.40 -14.45
C ARG A 364 -12.23 2.86 -13.87
N TYR A 365 -11.17 2.81 -14.68
CA TYR A 365 -9.84 2.51 -14.18
C TYR A 365 -9.38 3.56 -13.16
N LEU A 366 -9.47 4.85 -13.43
CA LEU A 366 -9.04 5.88 -12.48
C LEU A 366 -9.73 5.74 -11.11
N VAL A 367 -11.03 5.49 -11.07
CA VAL A 367 -11.81 5.26 -9.83
C VAL A 367 -11.44 3.93 -9.18
N ALA A 368 -11.19 2.89 -9.95
CA ALA A 368 -10.70 1.61 -9.44
C ALA A 368 -9.31 1.74 -8.78
N TRP A 369 -8.48 2.66 -9.27
CA TRP A 369 -7.14 2.96 -8.77
C TRP A 369 -7.16 4.01 -7.64
N MET A 370 -8.21 4.86 -7.57
CA MET A 370 -8.45 5.84 -6.51
C MET A 370 -9.92 5.81 -6.05
N PRO A 371 -10.29 4.85 -5.17
CA PRO A 371 -11.70 4.66 -4.76
C PRO A 371 -12.35 5.91 -4.17
N TRP A 372 -11.58 6.78 -3.49
CA TRP A 372 -12.09 8.03 -2.92
C TRP A 372 -12.62 9.02 -3.97
N LEU A 373 -12.20 8.93 -5.23
CA LEU A 373 -12.79 9.74 -6.31
C LEU A 373 -14.28 9.44 -6.52
N SER A 374 -14.75 8.23 -6.16
CA SER A 374 -16.18 7.93 -6.21
C SER A 374 -16.99 8.76 -5.22
N LEU A 375 -16.37 9.26 -4.15
CA LEU A 375 -17.03 10.13 -3.18
C LEU A 375 -17.20 11.55 -3.72
N LEU A 376 -16.18 12.09 -4.39
CA LEU A 376 -16.24 13.43 -4.99
C LEU A 376 -17.35 13.55 -6.04
N GLN A 377 -17.57 12.50 -6.83
CA GLN A 377 -18.61 12.50 -7.88
C GLN A 377 -20.03 12.49 -7.35
N ARG A 378 -20.25 11.91 -6.18
CA ARG A 378 -21.57 11.95 -5.55
C ARG A 378 -21.96 13.38 -5.19
N PHE A 379 -20.98 14.22 -4.85
CA PHE A 379 -21.22 15.63 -4.59
C PHE A 379 -21.62 16.38 -5.86
N ASP A 380 -21.06 16.07 -7.03
CA ASP A 380 -21.48 16.72 -8.28
C ASP A 380 -22.96 16.43 -8.60
N GLU A 381 -23.43 15.19 -8.42
CA GLU A 381 -24.85 14.85 -8.65
C GLU A 381 -25.77 15.46 -7.58
N GLU A 382 -25.41 15.40 -6.29
CA GLU A 382 -26.21 16.01 -5.22
C GLU A 382 -26.24 17.56 -5.32
N LEU A 383 -25.16 18.19 -5.77
CA LEU A 383 -25.12 19.63 -6.05
C LEU A 383 -26.03 20.01 -7.23
N LEU A 384 -26.04 19.20 -8.30
CA LEU A 384 -26.92 19.39 -9.45
C LEU A 384 -28.40 19.21 -9.05
N ASP A 385 -28.73 18.20 -8.23
CA ASP A 385 -30.09 17.95 -7.74
C ASP A 385 -30.56 19.05 -6.77
N HIS A 386 -29.65 19.70 -6.03
CA HIS A 386 -29.97 20.86 -5.19
C HIS A 386 -30.09 22.18 -5.95
N GLY A 387 -30.13 22.16 -7.28
CA GLY A 387 -30.32 23.35 -8.10
C GLY A 387 -29.11 24.27 -8.11
N VAL A 388 -27.94 23.81 -7.63
CA VAL A 388 -26.65 24.46 -7.88
C VAL A 388 -26.27 24.15 -9.32
N SER A 389 -27.03 24.73 -10.25
CA SER A 389 -26.67 24.75 -11.65
C SER A 389 -25.29 25.43 -11.73
N ARG A 390 -24.34 24.82 -12.43
CA ARG A 390 -23.07 25.48 -12.80
C ARG A 390 -23.43 26.70 -13.66
N GLN A 391 -23.79 27.81 -13.02
CA GLN A 391 -23.95 29.09 -13.67
C GLN A 391 -22.56 29.59 -14.03
N GLY A 392 -22.16 29.32 -15.27
CA GLY A 392 -20.90 29.77 -15.84
C GLY A 392 -20.89 29.61 -17.35
N THR A 393 -21.74 30.41 -18.02
CA THR A 393 -21.50 31.14 -19.28
C THR A 393 -20.92 30.42 -20.50
N PHE A 394 -21.69 30.35 -21.59
CA PHE A 394 -21.47 31.10 -22.85
C PHE A 394 -22.52 30.66 -23.89
N LEU A 395 -23.58 31.44 -24.06
CA LEU A 395 -24.17 31.76 -25.35
C LEU A 395 -24.96 33.05 -25.13
N ASP A 396 -24.30 34.13 -25.52
CA ASP A 396 -24.86 35.45 -25.73
C ASP A 396 -25.92 35.33 -26.82
N ASP A 397 -27.20 35.35 -26.43
CA ASP A 397 -28.31 35.53 -27.36
C ASP A 397 -29.10 36.78 -26.93
N ARG A 398 -28.41 37.92 -27.02
CA ARG A 398 -29.07 39.20 -27.24
C ARG A 398 -29.67 39.17 -28.64
N GLY A 399 -30.95 38.87 -28.76
CA GLY A 399 -31.59 38.86 -30.07
C GLY A 399 -33.11 38.79 -30.08
N ALA A 400 -33.74 39.93 -29.83
CA ALA A 400 -35.06 40.33 -30.34
C ALA A 400 -36.35 39.70 -29.75
N VAL A 401 -37.00 40.52 -28.92
CA VAL A 401 -38.48 40.67 -28.81
C VAL A 401 -38.99 41.34 -30.09
N PRO A 402 -40.02 40.80 -30.77
CA PRO A 402 -41.39 41.33 -30.65
C PRO A 402 -42.46 40.22 -30.82
N GLY A 403 -43.69 40.29 -30.33
CA GLY A 403 -44.53 41.32 -29.75
C GLY A 403 -45.91 40.68 -29.60
N SER A 404 -46.63 41.02 -28.53
CA SER A 404 -47.97 40.50 -28.22
C SER A 404 -49.04 41.11 -29.13
N PRO A 405 -50.09 40.36 -29.52
CA PRO A 405 -51.39 40.96 -29.80
C PRO A 405 -52.34 40.74 -28.63
N LEU A 406 -52.88 41.87 -28.18
CA LEU A 406 -54.10 42.01 -27.38
C LEU A 406 -55.26 41.26 -28.03
N HIS A 407 -56.04 40.50 -27.22
CA HIS A 407 -57.41 40.15 -27.59
C HIS A 407 -58.39 40.72 -26.56
N HIS A 408 -59.12 41.73 -27.01
CA HIS A 408 -60.39 42.17 -26.48
C HIS A 408 -61.43 41.05 -26.62
N GLY A 409 -62.33 40.96 -25.64
CA GLY A 409 -63.37 39.96 -25.56
C GLY A 409 -64.58 40.19 -26.47
N ALA A 410 -65.48 39.22 -26.36
CA ALA A 410 -66.93 39.34 -26.50
C ALA A 410 -67.55 38.31 -25.54
#